data_AF-A0A7X5RC69-F1
#
_entry.id   AF-A0A7X5RC69-F1
#
_cell.length_a   1.000
_cell.length_b   1.000
_cell.length_c   1.000
_cell.angle_alpha   90.00
_cell.angle_beta   90.00
_cell.angle_gamma   90.00
#
_symmetry.space_group_name_H-M   'P 1'
#
loop_
_entity.id
_entity.type
_entity.pdbx_description
1 polymer ?
#
loop_
_entity_poly.entity_id
_entity_poly.type
_entity_poly.pdbx_seq_one_letter_code
_entity_poly.pdbx_strand_id
1 'polypeptide(L)'
;MYGIDLLMKEHLNIIAFTEYMKNCCCAILEGADVDIGKFKECIDFARSYADKHHHGKEEQILFCHMLENPSSATVKLIQNGIEKPYRQKIRAFEANAEQNDIQKKYLKWLDTCSEK
;
A
#
# COMPACT_ATOMS: atom_id res chain seq x y z
N MET A 1 25.60 2.52 -8.74
CA MET A 1 24.16 2.71 -9.04
C MET A 1 23.71 3.92 -8.25
N TYR A 2 23.06 4.91 -8.87
CA TYR A 2 22.64 6.13 -8.17
C TYR A 2 21.36 5.86 -7.33
N GLY A 3 21.11 6.70 -6.33
CA GLY A 3 19.98 6.51 -5.40
C GLY A 3 18.60 6.51 -6.09
N ILE A 4 18.42 7.37 -7.10
CA ILE A 4 17.19 7.39 -7.90
C ILE A 4 17.04 6.11 -8.73
N ASP A 5 18.11 5.62 -9.35
CA ASP A 5 18.06 4.36 -10.13
C ASP A 5 17.65 3.17 -9.26
N LEU A 6 18.08 3.16 -7.98
CA LEU A 6 17.67 2.16 -7.01
C LEU A 6 16.17 2.22 -6.75
N LEU A 7 15.64 3.41 -6.42
CA LEU A 7 14.21 3.61 -6.16
C LEU A 7 13.36 3.26 -7.39
N MET A 8 13.83 3.59 -8.59
CA MET A 8 13.15 3.23 -9.84
C MET A 8 13.13 1.71 -10.08
N LYS A 9 14.21 0.99 -9.77
CA LYS A 9 14.21 -0.48 -9.83
C LYS A 9 13.25 -1.09 -8.81
N GLU A 10 13.17 -0.50 -7.62
CA GLU A 10 12.22 -0.95 -6.59
C GLU A 10 10.77 -0.74 -7.01
N HIS A 11 10.46 0.40 -7.65
CA HIS A 11 9.16 0.63 -8.26
C HIS A 11 8.77 -0.44 -9.29
N LEU A 12 9.70 -0.88 -10.15
CA LEU A 12 9.41 -1.95 -11.11
C LEU A 12 8.99 -3.25 -10.42
N ASN A 13 9.63 -3.60 -9.30
CA ASN A 13 9.26 -4.76 -8.51
C ASN A 13 7.88 -4.59 -7.85
N ILE A 14 7.57 -3.39 -7.34
CA ILE A 14 6.25 -3.08 -6.75
C ILE A 14 5.15 -3.12 -7.81
N ILE A 15 5.40 -2.62 -9.03
CA ILE A 15 4.47 -2.69 -10.15
C ILE A 15 4.20 -4.15 -10.51
N ALA A 16 5.23 -4.97 -10.68
CA ALA A 16 5.07 -6.40 -10.95
C ALA A 16 4.26 -7.12 -9.85
N PHE A 17 4.51 -6.77 -8.59
CA PHE A 17 3.74 -7.28 -7.45
C PHE A 17 2.26 -6.87 -7.52
N THR A 18 1.95 -5.61 -7.85
CA THR A 18 0.56 -5.16 -7.97
C THR A 18 -0.20 -5.84 -9.10
N GLU A 19 0.45 -6.10 -10.23
CA GLU A 19 -0.13 -6.88 -11.32
C GLU A 19 -0.39 -8.33 -10.91
N TYR A 20 0.57 -8.96 -10.21
CA TYR A 20 0.39 -10.30 -9.65
C TYR A 20 -0.80 -10.37 -8.68
N MET A 21 -0.91 -9.41 -7.76
CA MET A 21 -2.01 -9.33 -6.80
C MET A 21 -3.36 -9.14 -7.48
N LYS A 22 -3.42 -8.27 -8.50
CA LYS A 22 -4.63 -8.07 -9.30
C LYS A 22 -5.07 -9.39 -9.93
N ASN A 23 -4.15 -10.13 -10.53
CA ASN A 23 -4.46 -11.40 -11.19
C ASN A 23 -4.96 -12.46 -10.20
N CYS A 24 -4.37 -12.52 -8.99
CA CYS A 24 -4.86 -13.39 -7.91
C CYS A 24 -6.31 -13.05 -7.52
N CYS A 25 -6.63 -11.76 -7.35
CA CYS A 25 -7.99 -11.32 -7.05
C CYS A 25 -8.97 -11.63 -8.18
N CYS A 26 -8.59 -11.40 -9.44
CA CYS A 26 -9.42 -11.75 -10.60
C CYS A 26 -9.72 -13.26 -10.64
N ALA A 27 -8.72 -14.11 -10.42
CA ALA A 27 -8.91 -15.56 -10.40
C ALA A 27 -9.90 -16.00 -9.31
N ILE A 28 -9.84 -15.41 -8.12
CA ILE A 28 -10.81 -15.68 -7.04
C ILE A 28 -12.22 -15.30 -7.47
N LEU A 29 -12.40 -14.14 -8.11
CA LEU A 29 -13.70 -13.72 -8.64
C LEU A 29 -14.23 -14.65 -9.74
N GLU A 30 -13.34 -15.33 -10.46
CA GLU A 30 -13.66 -16.34 -11.48
C GLU A 30 -13.86 -17.75 -10.89
N GLY A 31 -13.79 -17.92 -9.57
CA GLY A 31 -14.09 -19.17 -8.87
C GLY A 31 -12.88 -19.97 -8.42
N ALA A 32 -11.66 -19.41 -8.47
CA ALA A 32 -10.49 -20.05 -7.88
C ALA A 32 -10.56 -20.00 -6.33
N ASP A 33 -10.01 -21.04 -5.69
CA ASP A 33 -9.86 -21.08 -4.23
C ASP A 33 -8.91 -19.98 -3.71
N VAL A 34 -9.18 -19.51 -2.50
CA VAL A 34 -8.33 -18.52 -1.83
C VAL A 34 -7.11 -19.21 -1.23
N ASP A 35 -5.93 -18.93 -1.77
CA ASP A 35 -4.65 -19.39 -1.22
C ASP A 35 -4.16 -18.47 -0.09
N ILE A 36 -4.57 -18.77 1.14
CA ILE A 36 -4.23 -18.00 2.34
C ILE A 36 -2.71 -17.87 2.52
N GLY A 37 -1.92 -18.87 2.14
CA GLY A 37 -0.47 -18.85 2.25
C GLY A 37 0.14 -17.76 1.36
N LYS A 38 -0.23 -17.76 0.08
CA LYS A 38 0.22 -16.74 -0.88
C LYS A 38 -0.19 -15.34 -0.47
N PHE A 39 -1.43 -15.14 0.00
CA PHE A 39 -1.87 -13.80 0.41
C PHE A 39 -1.10 -13.29 1.64
N LYS A 40 -0.66 -14.17 2.55
CA LYS A 40 0.24 -13.76 3.65
C LYS A 40 1.59 -13.28 3.12
N GLU A 41 2.20 -14.00 2.18
CA GLU A 41 3.45 -13.58 1.55
C GLU A 41 3.31 -12.24 0.82
N CYS A 42 2.18 -12.02 0.14
CA CYS A 42 1.88 -10.75 -0.51
C CYS A 42 1.74 -9.59 0.49
N ILE A 43 1.07 -9.83 1.62
CA ILE A 43 0.96 -8.86 2.70
C ILE A 43 2.35 -8.53 3.27
N ASP A 44 3.18 -9.55 3.47
CA ASP A 44 4.54 -9.37 3.96
C ASP A 44 5.40 -8.56 2.98
N PHE A 45 5.30 -8.83 1.67
CA PHE A 45 5.97 -8.03 0.64
C PHE A 45 5.50 -6.58 0.66
N ALA A 46 4.19 -6.33 0.71
CA ALA A 46 3.65 -4.96 0.74
C ALA A 46 4.14 -4.18 1.96
N ARG A 47 4.10 -4.79 3.16
CA ARG A 47 4.50 -4.13 4.40
C ARG A 47 6.01 -3.92 4.51
N SER A 48 6.79 -4.92 4.10
CA SER A 48 8.25 -4.90 4.29
C SER A 48 8.98 -4.23 3.13
N TYR A 49 8.73 -4.68 1.90
CA TYR A 49 9.48 -4.24 0.72
C TYR A 49 8.92 -2.92 0.17
N ALA A 50 7.61 -2.81 -0.05
CA ALA A 50 7.03 -1.60 -0.64
C ALA A 50 6.96 -0.45 0.37
N ASP A 51 6.42 -0.67 1.57
CA ASP A 51 6.27 0.42 2.54
C ASP A 51 7.56 0.64 3.34
N LYS A 52 7.94 -0.28 4.24
CA LYS A 52 9.06 -0.04 5.16
C LYS A 52 10.40 0.20 4.44
N HIS A 53 10.68 -0.53 3.37
CA HIS A 53 11.97 -0.45 2.67
C HIS A 53 11.98 0.64 1.60
N HIS A 54 11.03 0.64 0.67
CA HIS A 54 11.03 1.59 -0.44
C HIS A 54 10.52 2.98 -0.01
N HIS A 55 9.29 3.12 0.49
CA HIS A 55 8.82 4.43 0.98
C HIS A 55 9.69 4.95 2.15
N GLY A 56 10.21 4.06 3.00
CA GLY A 56 11.13 4.46 4.06
C GLY A 56 12.34 5.25 3.56
N LYS A 57 12.91 4.88 2.39
CA LYS A 57 14.01 5.64 1.77
C LYS A 57 13.54 6.96 1.18
N GLU A 58 12.35 6.97 0.58
CA GLU A 58 11.77 8.19 0.04
C GLU A 58 11.57 9.22 1.15
N GLU A 59 10.89 8.84 2.23
CA GLU A 59 10.55 9.72 3.36
C GLU A 59 11.78 10.15 4.16
N GLN A 60 12.64 9.19 4.54
CA GLN A 60 13.72 9.46 5.49
C GLN A 60 14.98 10.03 4.83
N ILE A 61 15.11 9.94 3.50
CA ILE A 61 16.33 10.32 2.79
C ILE A 61 16.00 11.27 1.63
N LEU A 62 15.25 10.80 0.62
CA LEU A 62 15.04 11.57 -0.60
C LEU A 62 14.26 12.86 -0.34
N PHE A 63 13.13 12.77 0.36
CA PHE A 63 12.28 13.90 0.65
C PHE A 63 12.95 14.89 1.60
N CYS A 64 13.66 14.40 2.62
CA CYS A 64 14.50 15.25 3.47
C CYS A 64 15.49 16.06 2.63
N HIS A 65 16.24 15.42 1.73
CA HIS A 65 17.20 16.11 0.88
C HIS A 65 16.54 17.10 -0.10
N MET A 66 15.41 16.74 -0.68
CA MET A 66 14.65 17.64 -1.55
C MET A 66 14.13 18.88 -0.79
N LEU A 67 13.82 18.75 0.51
CA LEU A 67 13.36 19.84 1.37
C LEU A 67 14.49 20.77 1.85
N GLU A 68 15.76 20.33 1.81
CA GLU A 68 16.91 21.19 2.12
C GLU A 68 17.12 22.30 1.08
N ASN A 69 16.75 22.03 -0.19
CA ASN A 69 16.76 23.01 -1.29
C ASN A 69 15.44 22.96 -2.07
N PRO A 70 14.33 23.44 -1.48
CA PRO A 70 13.00 23.18 -2.01
C PRO A 70 12.73 24.02 -3.25
N SER A 71 12.41 23.35 -4.36
CA SER A 71 11.78 24.00 -5.50
C SER A 71 10.28 24.23 -5.23
N SER A 72 9.64 25.13 -5.98
CA SER A 72 8.18 25.31 -5.91
C SER A 72 7.40 24.03 -6.24
N ALA A 73 7.98 23.14 -7.07
CA ALA A 73 7.45 21.81 -7.35
C ALA A 73 7.62 20.86 -6.16
N THR A 74 8.77 20.88 -5.48
CA THR A 74 9.06 20.07 -4.29
C THR A 74 8.05 20.32 -3.19
N VAL A 75 7.76 21.59 -2.90
CA VAL A 75 6.78 22.01 -1.88
C VAL A 75 5.39 21.47 -2.22
N LYS A 76 4.95 21.63 -3.48
CA LYS A 76 3.63 21.15 -3.91
C LYS A 76 3.51 19.63 -3.89
N LEU A 77 4.55 18.90 -4.25
CA LEU A 77 4.50 17.44 -4.38
C LEU A 77 4.62 16.72 -3.03
N ILE A 78 5.61 17.09 -2.22
CA ILE A 78 5.91 16.38 -0.97
C ILE A 78 4.97 16.83 0.15
N GLN A 79 4.83 18.15 0.36
CA GLN A 79 4.10 18.68 1.51
C GLN A 79 2.57 18.60 1.33
N ASN A 80 2.07 18.77 0.10
CA ASN A 80 0.62 18.75 -0.17
C ASN A 80 0.12 17.43 -0.76
N GLY A 81 1.01 16.56 -1.28
CA GLY A 81 0.65 15.33 -1.97
C GLY A 81 0.97 14.06 -1.18
N ILE A 82 2.27 13.76 -1.02
CA ILE A 82 2.73 12.39 -0.77
C ILE A 82 2.80 12.01 0.73
N GLU A 83 3.30 12.87 1.61
CA GLU A 83 3.89 12.36 2.86
C GLU A 83 2.95 12.35 4.09
N LYS A 84 2.17 13.42 4.33
CA LYS A 84 1.37 13.58 5.56
C LYS A 84 -0.14 13.43 5.39
N PRO A 85 -0.77 14.06 4.37
CA PRO A 85 -2.23 14.03 4.26
C PRO A 85 -2.76 12.62 3.98
N TYR A 86 -2.06 11.83 3.16
CA TYR A 86 -2.52 10.50 2.77
C TYR A 86 -2.44 9.50 3.93
N ARG A 87 -1.30 9.42 4.64
CA ARG A 87 -1.19 8.54 5.83
C ARG A 87 -2.15 8.95 6.94
N GLN A 88 -2.35 10.25 7.19
CA GLN A 88 -3.36 10.71 8.17
C GLN A 88 -4.78 10.36 7.73
N LYS A 89 -5.12 10.52 6.43
CA LYS A 89 -6.43 10.13 5.91
C LYS A 89 -6.67 8.63 5.99
N ILE A 90 -5.66 7.81 5.68
CA ILE A 90 -5.74 6.34 5.84
C ILE A 90 -5.92 5.98 7.31
N ARG A 91 -5.11 6.52 8.22
CA ARG A 91 -5.28 6.27 9.66
C ARG A 91 -6.64 6.72 10.19
N ALA A 92 -7.14 7.87 9.73
CA ALA A 92 -8.47 8.35 10.11
C ALA A 92 -9.57 7.44 9.57
N PHE A 93 -9.44 6.95 8.34
CA PHE A 93 -10.34 5.98 7.74
C PHE A 93 -10.30 4.64 8.50
N GLU A 94 -9.11 4.09 8.78
CA GLU A 94 -8.91 2.84 9.53
C GLU A 94 -9.49 2.95 10.95
N ALA A 95 -9.18 4.03 11.67
CA ALA A 95 -9.72 4.28 13.00
C ALA A 95 -11.25 4.40 12.98
N ASN A 96 -11.82 5.06 11.95
CA ASN A 96 -13.27 5.12 11.78
C ASN A 96 -13.86 3.73 11.47
N ALA A 97 -13.21 2.93 10.61
CA ALA A 97 -13.67 1.60 10.27
C ALA A 97 -13.65 0.64 11.47
N GLU A 98 -12.63 0.75 12.33
CA GLU A 98 -12.50 0.00 13.57
C GLU A 98 -13.56 0.43 14.60
N GLN A 99 -13.72 1.73 14.82
CA GLN A 99 -14.78 2.27 15.71
C GLN A 99 -16.18 1.82 15.28
N ASN A 100 -16.40 1.62 13.97
CA ASN A 100 -17.68 1.22 13.42
C ASN A 100 -17.82 -0.30 13.22
N ASP A 101 -16.88 -1.11 13.73
CA ASP A 101 -16.89 -2.57 13.60
C ASP A 101 -17.09 -3.04 12.15
N ILE A 102 -16.56 -2.28 11.17
CA ILE A 102 -16.85 -2.53 9.74
C ILE A 102 -16.40 -3.93 9.34
N GLN A 103 -15.23 -4.37 9.80
CA GLN A 103 -14.72 -5.71 9.50
C GLN A 103 -15.64 -6.81 10.05
N LYS A 104 -16.16 -6.64 11.27
CA LYS A 104 -17.09 -7.60 11.89
C LYS A 104 -18.43 -7.64 11.16
N LYS A 105 -18.93 -6.48 10.71
CA LYS A 105 -20.14 -6.39 9.88
C LYS A 105 -19.95 -7.08 8.54
N TYR A 106 -18.80 -6.91 7.90
CA TYR A 106 -18.47 -7.53 6.63
C TYR A 106 -18.33 -9.05 6.75
N LEU A 107 -17.61 -9.55 7.77
CA LEU A 107 -17.49 -10.99 8.04
C LEU A 107 -18.87 -11.63 8.27
N LYS A 108 -19.71 -11.00 9.10
CA LYS A 108 -21.08 -11.47 9.33
C LYS A 108 -21.92 -11.50 8.04
N TRP A 109 -21.72 -10.53 7.15
CA TRP A 109 -22.40 -10.50 5.86
C TRP A 109 -21.93 -11.64 4.94
N LEU A 110 -20.62 -11.93 4.90
CA LEU A 110 -20.07 -13.06 4.15
C LEU A 110 -20.62 -14.40 4.66
N ASP A 111 -20.71 -14.59 5.97
CA ASP A 111 -21.30 -15.79 6.56
C ASP A 111 -22.74 -15.98 6.08
N THR A 112 -23.55 -14.91 6.08
CA THR A 112 -24.94 -14.99 5.57
C THR A 112 -25.06 -15.20 4.06
N CYS A 113 -24.01 -14.92 3.28
CA CYS A 113 -23.96 -15.22 1.86
C CYS A 113 -23.50 -16.66 1.57
N SER A 114 -22.78 -17.29 2.50
CA SER A 114 -22.23 -18.64 2.36
C SER A 114 -23.23 -19.74 2.76
N GLU A 115 -24.35 -19.36 3.39
CA GLU A 115 -25.44 -20.25 3.82
C GLU A 115 -26.57 -20.38 2.76
N LYS A 116 -26.36 -19.92 1.52
CA LYS A 116 -27.27 -20.10 0.39
C LYS A 116 -26.63 -20.93 -0.72
#